data_AF-A0A7Y3EY72-F1
#
_entry.id   AF-A0A7Y3EY72-F1
#
_cell.length_a   1.000
_cell.length_b   1.000
_cell.length_c   1.000
_cell.angle_alpha   90.00
_cell.angle_beta   90.00
_cell.angle_gamma   90.00
#
_symmetry.space_group_name_H-M   'P 1'
#
loop_
_entity.id
_entity.type
_entity.pdbx_description
1 polymer ?
#
loop_
_entity_poly.entity_id
_entity_poly.type
_entity_poly.pdbx_seq_one_letter_code
_entity_poly.pdbx_strand_id
1 'polypeptide(L)'
;MYLATISRAGTARYEIRQSYLHDTDFTYQYRVIFDLGSSPRRYIEQLSDDICFFASELEDPISSATNEDPTSILEELLWDFLPAEEQHRLEIFRHRGRAQIRPLSIKDRAAIEKQVHLFDRRRLYYLRYGAVDQSRIFRLNPKLYRPLLGQSRDEREYYFMELEKVLNLNEMKTYVFAIFDLQRHFNETYSSTMPEALNQLDISEHFLNDLCNLNEDEHFWSGSAMTDSLHEHLIKYLIMFFDHGYGRRSLFDDFIKEFMGRHRTFKWPEKKPQVSTSEAASAFNTEWKSLQKMSEKELTRLYRSRAKELHPDSGGNHEQFVRLSTAYASLLVRKK
;
A
#
# COMPACT_ATOMS: atom_id res chain seq x y z
N MET A 1 -9.43 4.34 2.74
CA MET A 1 -9.69 4.94 1.42
C MET A 1 -8.50 4.62 0.54
N TYR A 2 -8.69 4.58 -0.77
CA TYR A 2 -7.63 4.27 -1.73
C TYR A 2 -7.78 5.10 -3.00
N LEU A 3 -6.68 5.25 -3.73
CA LEU A 3 -6.63 5.94 -5.02
C LEU A 3 -6.80 4.91 -6.14
N ALA A 4 -7.89 5.01 -6.87
CA ALA A 4 -8.12 4.22 -8.09
C ALA A 4 -7.61 4.99 -9.31
N THR A 5 -6.84 4.31 -10.16
CA THR A 5 -6.33 4.85 -11.42
C THR A 5 -6.96 4.08 -12.58
N ILE A 6 -7.82 4.75 -13.33
CA ILE A 6 -8.57 4.18 -14.44
C ILE A 6 -7.90 4.65 -15.73
N SER A 7 -7.34 3.72 -16.50
CA SER A 7 -6.75 4.03 -17.81
C SER A 7 -7.75 3.69 -18.92
N ARG A 8 -8.20 4.70 -19.67
CA ARG A 8 -9.03 4.51 -20.86
C ARG A 8 -8.45 5.31 -22.03
N ALA A 9 -8.18 4.62 -23.15
CA ALA A 9 -7.72 5.20 -24.40
C ALA A 9 -6.51 6.17 -24.26
N GLY A 10 -5.54 5.82 -23.40
CA GLY A 10 -4.33 6.64 -23.19
C GLY A 10 -4.51 7.82 -22.23
N THR A 11 -5.72 8.03 -21.68
CA THR A 11 -5.97 9.01 -20.62
C THR A 11 -6.15 8.31 -19.28
N ALA A 12 -5.36 8.73 -18.29
CA ALA A 12 -5.51 8.27 -16.90
C ALA A 12 -6.50 9.19 -16.18
N ARG A 13 -7.46 8.59 -15.48
CA ARG A 13 -8.40 9.26 -14.58
C ARG A 13 -8.23 8.70 -13.18
N TYR A 14 -8.32 9.57 -12.19
CA TYR A 14 -8.07 9.23 -10.80
C TYR A 14 -9.34 9.43 -9.97
N GLU A 15 -9.66 8.46 -9.11
CA GLU A 15 -10.80 8.52 -8.20
C GLU A 15 -10.38 8.14 -6.80
N ILE A 16 -10.90 8.84 -5.79
CA ILE A 16 -10.78 8.44 -4.38
C ILE A 16 -11.98 7.58 -4.05
N ARG A 17 -11.72 6.34 -3.66
CA ARG A 17 -12.73 5.35 -3.33
C ARG A 17 -12.62 4.90 -1.88
N GLN A 18 -13.73 4.45 -1.32
CA GLN A 18 -13.81 3.90 0.03
C GLN A 18 -14.51 2.55 -0.01
N SER A 19 -13.87 1.53 0.57
CA SER A 19 -14.55 0.26 0.84
C SER A 19 -15.53 0.41 1.99
N TYR A 20 -16.71 -0.17 1.84
CA TYR A 20 -17.72 -0.27 2.89
C TYR A 20 -18.34 -1.66 2.87
N LEU A 21 -18.82 -2.10 4.04
CA LEU A 21 -19.54 -3.36 4.16
C LEU A 21 -20.99 -3.13 3.73
N HIS A 22 -21.46 -3.89 2.74
CA HIS A 22 -22.86 -3.84 2.31
C HIS A 22 -23.73 -4.61 3.31
N ASP A 23 -24.78 -3.96 3.82
CA ASP A 23 -25.57 -4.47 4.95
C ASP A 23 -26.39 -5.73 4.61
N THR A 24 -26.77 -5.94 3.34
CA THR A 24 -27.60 -7.09 2.95
C THR A 24 -26.80 -8.36 2.73
N ASP A 25 -25.65 -8.24 2.06
CA ASP A 25 -24.91 -9.40 1.54
C ASP A 25 -23.65 -9.67 2.36
N PHE A 26 -23.33 -8.79 3.33
CA PHE A 26 -22.10 -8.82 4.12
C PHE A 26 -20.82 -8.90 3.27
N THR A 27 -20.88 -8.38 2.04
CA THR A 27 -19.77 -8.26 1.10
C THR A 27 -19.21 -6.85 1.12
N TYR A 28 -17.92 -6.70 0.80
CA TYR A 28 -17.29 -5.39 0.73
C TYR A 28 -17.41 -4.81 -0.66
N GLN A 29 -18.15 -3.73 -0.79
CA GLN A 29 -18.26 -2.92 -2.00
C GLN A 29 -17.45 -1.64 -1.85
N TYR A 30 -17.33 -0.88 -2.93
CA TYR A 30 -16.70 0.43 -2.89
C TYR A 30 -17.69 1.52 -3.32
N ARG A 31 -17.48 2.73 -2.81
CA ARG A 31 -18.14 3.94 -3.26
C ARG A 31 -17.10 4.97 -3.68
N VAL A 32 -17.42 5.74 -4.70
CA VAL A 32 -16.60 6.90 -5.11
C VAL A 32 -16.89 8.03 -4.14
N ILE A 33 -15.86 8.53 -3.48
CA ILE A 33 -15.93 9.68 -2.57
C ILE A 33 -15.68 10.96 -3.36
N PHE A 34 -14.70 10.93 -4.25
CA PHE A 34 -14.33 12.08 -5.06
C PHE A 34 -13.71 11.64 -6.39
N ASP A 35 -14.02 12.36 -7.45
CA ASP A 35 -13.43 12.17 -8.77
C ASP A 35 -12.40 13.28 -9.03
N LEU A 36 -11.12 12.89 -9.11
CA LEU A 36 -10.00 13.81 -9.32
C LEU A 36 -9.77 14.13 -10.80
N GLY A 37 -10.51 13.49 -11.71
CA GLY A 37 -10.32 13.65 -13.15
C GLY A 37 -8.92 13.20 -13.61
N SER A 38 -8.38 13.85 -14.65
CA SER A 38 -7.10 13.46 -15.26
C SER A 38 -5.86 14.12 -14.65
N SER A 39 -6.04 15.10 -13.76
CA SER A 39 -4.92 15.88 -13.21
C SER A 39 -5.13 16.17 -11.72
N PRO A 40 -4.75 15.23 -10.83
CA PRO A 40 -4.90 15.39 -9.38
C PRO A 40 -4.19 16.62 -8.82
N ARG A 41 -3.12 17.07 -9.48
CA ARG A 41 -2.37 18.28 -9.12
C ARG A 41 -3.22 19.55 -9.08
N ARG A 42 -4.36 19.61 -9.78
CA ARG A 42 -5.26 20.77 -9.74
C ARG A 42 -5.80 21.04 -8.35
N TYR A 43 -5.91 20.00 -7.52
CA TYR A 43 -6.44 20.10 -6.15
C TYR A 43 -5.34 20.32 -5.11
N ILE A 44 -4.09 20.51 -5.55
CA ILE A 44 -2.94 20.78 -4.70
C ILE A 44 -2.58 22.26 -4.91
N GLU A 45 -3.01 23.10 -3.98
CA GLU A 45 -2.75 24.54 -4.01
C GLU A 45 -1.41 24.83 -3.35
N GLN A 46 -0.48 25.39 -4.11
CA GLN A 46 0.82 25.81 -3.61
C GLN A 46 0.72 27.26 -3.12
N LEU A 47 0.79 27.47 -1.80
CA LEU A 47 0.75 28.80 -1.19
C LEU A 47 2.14 29.48 -1.18
N SER A 48 3.20 28.67 -1.15
CA SER A 48 4.61 29.06 -1.22
C SER A 48 5.43 27.90 -1.78
N ASP A 49 6.70 28.12 -2.14
CA ASP A 49 7.65 27.06 -2.57
C ASP A 49 7.55 25.83 -1.65
N ASP A 50 7.41 26.07 -0.34
CA ASP A 50 7.42 25.02 0.68
C ASP A 50 6.07 24.65 1.31
N ILE A 51 4.88 25.08 0.86
CA ILE A 51 3.64 24.65 1.54
C ILE A 51 2.53 24.37 0.53
N CYS A 52 2.15 23.10 0.45
CA CYS A 52 0.97 22.64 -0.26
C CYS A 52 -0.24 22.51 0.67
N PHE A 53 -1.39 22.98 0.20
CA PHE A 53 -2.70 22.72 0.77
C PHE A 53 -3.55 21.94 -0.23
N PHE A 54 -4.54 21.21 0.27
CA PHE A 54 -5.54 20.62 -0.60
C PHE A 54 -6.73 21.57 -0.71
N ALA A 55 -7.30 21.67 -1.91
CA ALA A 55 -8.49 22.48 -2.13
C ALA A 55 -9.63 22.02 -1.20
N SER A 56 -10.40 22.96 -0.64
CA SER A 56 -11.52 22.64 0.27
C SER A 56 -12.56 21.73 -0.39
N GLU A 57 -12.75 21.87 -1.70
CA GLU A 57 -13.60 20.99 -2.52
C GLU A 57 -13.23 19.50 -2.39
N LEU A 58 -11.96 19.19 -2.14
CA LEU A 58 -11.42 17.84 -1.94
C LEU A 58 -11.45 17.42 -0.47
N GLU A 59 -11.17 18.34 0.46
CA GLU A 59 -11.13 18.04 1.90
C GLU A 59 -12.53 17.78 2.49
N ASP A 60 -13.55 18.55 2.07
CA ASP A 60 -14.89 18.48 2.64
C ASP A 60 -15.56 17.08 2.45
N PRO A 61 -15.52 16.47 1.25
CA PRO A 61 -16.09 15.13 1.04
C PRO A 61 -15.37 14.04 1.85
N ILE A 62 -14.06 14.16 2.03
CA ILE A 62 -13.25 13.19 2.79
C ILE A 62 -13.51 13.34 4.29
N SER A 63 -13.57 14.57 4.79
CA SER A 63 -13.93 14.84 6.19
C SER A 63 -15.35 14.34 6.52
N SER A 64 -16.25 14.30 5.54
CA SER A 64 -17.60 13.78 5.72
C SER A 64 -17.65 12.25 5.75
N ALA A 65 -16.70 11.58 5.09
CA ALA A 65 -16.67 10.15 4.92
C ALA A 65 -15.79 9.39 5.92
N THR A 66 -14.91 10.09 6.64
CA THR A 66 -13.99 9.51 7.63
C THR A 66 -13.87 10.35 8.91
N ASN A 67 -13.62 9.68 10.03
CA ASN A 67 -13.31 10.32 11.31
C ASN A 67 -11.82 10.64 11.50
N GLU A 68 -10.99 10.29 10.50
CA GLU A 68 -9.56 10.54 10.49
C GLU A 68 -9.27 11.93 9.90
N ASP A 69 -8.04 12.44 10.10
CA ASP A 69 -7.64 13.72 9.52
C ASP A 69 -7.58 13.63 7.99
N PRO A 70 -8.41 14.40 7.25
CA PRO A 70 -8.49 14.31 5.79
C PRO A 70 -7.15 14.69 5.13
N THR A 71 -6.41 15.64 5.71
CA THR A 71 -5.09 16.07 5.22
C THR A 71 -4.12 14.88 5.20
N SER A 72 -4.03 14.15 6.32
CA SER A 72 -3.14 12.99 6.44
C SER A 72 -3.47 11.88 5.43
N ILE A 73 -4.76 11.64 5.17
CA ILE A 73 -5.20 10.67 4.16
C ILE A 73 -4.79 11.16 2.75
N LEU A 74 -5.02 12.44 2.45
CA LEU A 74 -4.71 13.02 1.16
C LEU A 74 -3.20 13.05 0.88
N GLU A 75 -2.37 13.37 1.87
CA GLU A 75 -0.91 13.29 1.78
C GLU A 75 -0.45 11.87 1.41
N GLU A 76 -1.09 10.84 1.96
CA GLU A 76 -0.76 9.45 1.65
C GLU A 76 -1.24 9.02 0.25
N LEU A 77 -2.48 9.38 -0.11
CA LEU A 77 -3.09 8.98 -1.39
C LEU A 77 -2.50 9.73 -2.58
N LEU A 78 -2.20 11.02 -2.42
CA LEU A 78 -1.70 11.90 -3.49
C LEU A 78 -0.18 12.05 -3.46
N TRP A 79 0.52 11.19 -2.72
CA TRP A 79 1.96 11.24 -2.55
C TRP A 79 2.73 11.47 -3.86
N ASP A 80 2.41 10.67 -4.89
CA ASP A 80 3.10 10.69 -6.18
C ASP A 80 2.84 11.99 -6.98
N PHE A 81 1.82 12.78 -6.59
CA PHE A 81 1.47 14.04 -7.22
C PHE A 81 2.03 15.26 -6.50
N LEU A 82 2.47 15.11 -5.24
CA LEU A 82 3.09 16.18 -4.46
C LEU A 82 4.42 16.64 -5.09
N PRO A 83 4.80 17.92 -4.92
CA PRO A 83 6.13 18.41 -5.28
C PRO A 83 7.22 17.61 -4.56
N ALA A 84 8.40 17.46 -5.20
CA ALA A 84 9.51 16.68 -4.65
C ALA A 84 9.98 17.19 -3.27
N GLU A 85 9.91 18.50 -3.04
CA GLU A 85 10.28 19.14 -1.78
C GLU A 85 9.29 18.80 -0.64
N GLU A 86 7.99 18.72 -0.94
CA GLU A 86 6.97 18.25 0.00
C GLU A 86 7.15 16.76 0.31
N GLN A 87 7.41 15.95 -0.73
CA GLN A 87 7.70 14.52 -0.54
C GLN A 87 8.89 14.32 0.41
N HIS A 88 9.98 15.06 0.23
CA HIS A 88 11.14 14.94 1.10
C HIS A 88 10.82 15.28 2.57
N ARG A 89 10.02 16.32 2.81
CA ARG A 89 9.61 16.75 4.15
C ARG A 89 8.66 15.75 4.82
N LEU A 90 7.71 15.23 4.06
CA LEU A 90 6.71 14.29 4.56
C LEU A 90 7.24 12.85 4.66
N GLU A 91 8.36 12.53 4.00
CA GLU A 91 8.93 11.17 3.98
C GLU A 91 9.26 10.68 5.39
N ILE A 92 9.73 11.60 6.22
CA ILE A 92 10.05 11.38 7.63
C ILE A 92 8.82 10.92 8.42
N PHE A 93 7.61 11.32 8.01
CA PHE A 93 6.35 11.06 8.72
C PHE A 93 5.54 9.90 8.12
N ARG A 94 5.72 9.59 6.83
CA ARG A 94 4.97 8.59 6.03
C ARG A 94 4.87 7.19 6.65
N HIS A 95 5.79 6.84 7.55
CA HIS A 95 5.84 5.51 8.17
C HIS A 95 5.84 5.50 9.71
N ARG A 96 5.87 6.66 10.37
CA ARG A 96 6.00 6.76 11.84
C ARG A 96 4.68 6.51 12.59
N GLY A 97 3.54 6.49 11.89
CA GLY A 97 2.21 6.20 12.43
C GLY A 97 1.68 4.78 12.17
N ARG A 98 2.37 3.96 11.36
CA ARG A 98 1.80 2.68 10.91
C ARG A 98 1.92 1.59 11.96
N ALA A 99 0.74 1.05 12.32
CA ALA A 99 0.46 -0.19 13.05
C ALA A 99 1.36 -0.50 14.27
N GLN A 100 0.81 -0.32 15.47
CA GLN A 100 1.26 -1.13 16.61
C GLN A 100 1.18 -2.61 16.19
N ILE A 101 2.28 -3.36 16.30
CA ILE A 101 2.30 -4.80 16.02
C ILE A 101 1.47 -5.48 17.11
N ARG A 102 0.14 -5.45 16.95
CA ARG A 102 -0.80 -6.11 17.85
C ARG A 102 -0.87 -7.58 17.50
N PRO A 103 -0.98 -8.49 18.49
CA PRO A 103 -1.30 -9.88 18.22
C PRO A 103 -2.59 -9.98 17.41
N LEU A 104 -2.73 -11.04 16.60
CA LEU A 104 -4.00 -11.31 15.92
C LEU A 104 -5.01 -11.76 16.96
N SER A 105 -6.20 -11.16 16.90
CA SER A 105 -7.34 -11.66 17.65
C SER A 105 -7.86 -12.96 17.00
N ILE A 106 -8.67 -13.73 17.74
CA ILE A 106 -9.37 -14.90 17.17
C ILE A 106 -10.30 -14.47 16.03
N LYS A 107 -10.94 -13.30 16.16
CA LYS A 107 -11.79 -12.70 15.11
C LYS A 107 -10.99 -12.38 13.86
N ASP A 108 -9.77 -11.85 14.00
CA ASP A 108 -8.90 -11.52 12.87
C ASP A 108 -8.53 -12.78 12.08
N ARG A 109 -8.23 -13.89 12.78
CA ARG A 109 -7.90 -15.16 12.12
C ARG A 109 -9.07 -15.72 11.33
N ALA A 110 -10.27 -15.75 11.95
CA ALA A 110 -11.48 -16.18 11.26
C ALA A 110 -11.82 -15.27 10.06
N ALA A 111 -11.60 -13.95 10.20
CA ALA A 111 -11.79 -13.01 9.10
C ALA A 111 -10.80 -13.25 7.95
N ILE A 112 -9.53 -13.58 8.24
CA ILE A 112 -8.54 -13.93 7.21
C ILE A 112 -8.96 -15.19 6.46
N GLU A 113 -9.44 -16.21 7.18
CA GLU A 113 -9.89 -17.45 6.55
C GLU A 113 -11.11 -17.24 5.65
N LYS A 114 -12.06 -16.39 6.08
CA LYS A 114 -13.28 -16.10 5.33
C LYS A 114 -13.06 -15.13 4.16
N GLN A 115 -12.25 -14.09 4.36
CA GLN A 115 -12.17 -12.97 3.42
C GLN A 115 -11.00 -13.07 2.44
N VAL A 116 -9.89 -13.74 2.79
CA VAL A 116 -8.67 -13.70 1.97
C VAL A 116 -8.60 -14.90 1.05
N HIS A 117 -8.81 -14.65 -0.25
CA HIS A 117 -8.79 -15.66 -1.29
C HIS A 117 -7.42 -16.34 -1.41
N LEU A 118 -7.38 -17.60 -1.83
CA LEU A 118 -6.11 -18.33 -1.99
C LEU A 118 -5.19 -17.61 -2.97
N PHE A 119 -5.72 -17.07 -4.07
CA PHE A 119 -4.96 -16.28 -5.04
C PHE A 119 -4.23 -15.09 -4.38
N ASP A 120 -4.90 -14.36 -3.50
CA ASP A 120 -4.29 -13.23 -2.75
C ASP A 120 -3.16 -13.70 -1.84
N ARG A 121 -3.31 -14.89 -1.24
CA ARG A 121 -2.25 -15.49 -0.41
C ARG A 121 -1.02 -15.83 -1.24
N ARG A 122 -1.22 -16.37 -2.45
CA ARG A 122 -0.13 -16.71 -3.37
C ARG A 122 0.64 -15.47 -3.80
N ARG A 123 -0.09 -14.39 -4.13
CA ARG A 123 0.49 -13.07 -4.44
C ARG A 123 1.37 -12.54 -3.31
N LEU A 124 0.84 -12.47 -2.09
CA LEU A 124 1.62 -12.02 -0.92
C LEU A 124 2.83 -12.91 -0.63
N TYR A 125 2.68 -14.23 -0.78
CA TYR A 125 3.76 -15.17 -0.55
C TYR A 125 4.93 -14.91 -1.50
N TYR A 126 4.67 -14.78 -2.80
CA TYR A 126 5.72 -14.49 -3.78
C TYR A 126 6.30 -13.10 -3.58
N LEU A 127 5.48 -12.06 -3.40
CA LEU A 127 5.98 -10.70 -3.19
C LEU A 127 6.89 -10.61 -1.96
N ARG A 128 6.62 -11.43 -0.94
CA ARG A 128 7.43 -11.48 0.28
C ARG A 128 8.70 -12.31 0.14
N TYR A 129 8.63 -13.50 -0.43
CA TYR A 129 9.75 -14.46 -0.40
C TYR A 129 10.44 -14.66 -1.76
N GLY A 130 9.81 -14.25 -2.86
CA GLY A 130 10.28 -14.51 -4.22
C GLY A 130 10.25 -15.98 -4.63
N ALA A 131 9.55 -16.82 -3.85
CA ALA A 131 9.56 -18.27 -4.03
C ALA A 131 8.45 -18.72 -4.99
N VAL A 132 8.85 -19.48 -6.01
CA VAL A 132 7.93 -20.14 -6.96
C VAL A 132 7.24 -21.33 -6.28
N ASP A 133 7.98 -22.11 -5.48
CA ASP A 133 7.39 -23.19 -4.68
C ASP A 133 6.50 -22.63 -3.57
N GLN A 134 5.20 -22.90 -3.69
CA GLN A 134 4.17 -22.48 -2.75
C GLN A 134 3.70 -23.59 -1.81
N SER A 135 4.39 -24.73 -1.74
CA SER A 135 4.09 -25.82 -0.79
C SER A 135 4.00 -25.34 0.67
N ARG A 136 4.70 -24.25 1.00
CA ARG A 136 4.76 -23.64 2.33
C ARG A 136 3.90 -22.38 2.48
N ILE A 137 2.94 -22.15 1.58
CA ILE A 137 2.07 -20.97 1.62
C ILE A 137 1.36 -20.78 2.97
N PHE A 138 0.93 -21.88 3.60
CA PHE A 138 0.26 -21.86 4.91
C PHE A 138 1.19 -21.54 6.08
N ARG A 139 2.52 -21.47 5.87
CA ARG A 139 3.49 -21.01 6.87
C ARG A 139 3.66 -19.49 6.89
N LEU A 140 3.05 -18.77 5.93
CA LEU A 140 3.10 -17.32 5.92
C LEU A 140 2.50 -16.77 7.22
N ASN A 141 3.19 -15.80 7.83
CA ASN A 141 2.71 -15.20 9.06
C ASN A 141 1.33 -14.55 8.84
N PRO A 142 0.28 -14.96 9.57
CA PRO A 142 -1.07 -14.42 9.36
C PRO A 142 -1.18 -12.90 9.48
N LYS A 143 -0.22 -12.24 10.16
CA LYS A 143 -0.11 -10.77 10.23
C LYS A 143 0.00 -10.11 8.85
N LEU A 144 0.54 -10.80 7.86
CA LEU A 144 0.73 -10.27 6.52
C LEU A 144 -0.59 -10.14 5.75
N TYR A 145 -1.63 -10.86 6.16
CA TYR A 145 -2.97 -10.76 5.56
C TYR A 145 -3.81 -9.62 6.15
N ARG A 146 -3.37 -9.00 7.26
CA ARG A 146 -4.12 -7.96 7.96
C ARG A 146 -4.50 -6.77 7.07
N PRO A 147 -3.63 -6.28 6.15
CA PRO A 147 -3.99 -5.20 5.24
C PRO A 147 -5.19 -5.52 4.34
N LEU A 148 -5.44 -6.81 4.02
CA LEU A 148 -6.52 -7.23 3.11
C LEU A 148 -7.90 -7.31 3.79
N LEU A 149 -7.94 -7.18 5.12
CA LEU A 149 -9.19 -7.27 5.89
C LEU A 149 -9.98 -5.98 5.77
N GLY A 150 -11.30 -6.10 5.63
CA GLY A 150 -12.16 -4.92 5.59
C GLY A 150 -12.14 -4.17 4.25
N GLN A 151 -11.60 -4.78 3.20
CA GLN A 151 -11.41 -4.18 1.89
C GLN A 151 -12.32 -4.82 0.84
N SER A 152 -12.81 -4.00 -0.09
CA SER A 152 -13.45 -4.45 -1.32
C SER A 152 -12.44 -5.14 -2.25
N ARG A 153 -12.94 -5.92 -3.20
CA ARG A 153 -12.09 -6.56 -4.23
C ARG A 153 -11.28 -5.53 -5.02
N ASP A 154 -11.88 -4.37 -5.32
CA ASP A 154 -11.21 -3.28 -6.05
C ASP A 154 -10.04 -2.70 -5.23
N GLU A 155 -10.26 -2.38 -3.95
CA GLU A 155 -9.20 -1.88 -3.07
C GLU A 155 -8.01 -2.85 -2.97
N ARG A 156 -8.29 -4.15 -2.89
CA ARG A 156 -7.24 -5.18 -2.87
C ARG A 156 -6.45 -5.24 -4.16
N GLU A 157 -7.10 -5.09 -5.32
CA GLU A 157 -6.38 -5.08 -6.60
C GLU A 157 -5.45 -3.89 -6.72
N TYR A 158 -5.88 -2.69 -6.29
CA TYR A 158 -5.01 -1.52 -6.21
C TYR A 158 -3.87 -1.70 -5.20
N TYR A 159 -4.15 -2.31 -4.05
CA TYR A 159 -3.12 -2.67 -3.07
C TYR A 159 -2.06 -3.60 -3.67
N PHE A 160 -2.47 -4.65 -4.38
CA PHE A 160 -1.54 -5.55 -5.06
C PHE A 160 -0.80 -4.88 -6.21
N MET A 161 -1.47 -4.02 -6.97
CA MET A 161 -0.83 -3.25 -8.04
C MET A 161 0.33 -2.40 -7.52
N GLU A 162 0.18 -1.80 -6.34
CA GLU A 162 1.27 -1.05 -5.69
C GLU A 162 2.42 -1.97 -5.27
N LEU A 163 2.10 -3.12 -4.65
CA LEU A 163 3.13 -4.07 -4.23
C LEU A 163 3.87 -4.70 -5.42
N GLU A 164 3.19 -4.94 -6.53
CA GLU A 164 3.73 -5.54 -7.75
C GLU A 164 4.74 -4.63 -8.47
N LYS A 165 4.75 -3.31 -8.20
CA LYS A 165 5.75 -2.37 -8.74
C LYS A 165 7.20 -2.74 -8.37
N VAL A 166 7.41 -3.54 -7.31
CA VAL A 166 8.74 -4.01 -6.91
C VAL A 166 9.29 -5.11 -7.82
N LEU A 167 8.45 -5.71 -8.66
CA LEU A 167 8.85 -6.81 -9.53
C LEU A 167 9.72 -6.31 -10.67
N ASN A 168 10.82 -7.01 -10.92
CA ASN A 168 11.66 -6.77 -12.10
C ASN A 168 11.00 -7.35 -13.35
N LEU A 169 11.31 -6.79 -14.53
CA LEU A 169 10.80 -7.27 -15.83
C LEU A 169 11.01 -8.79 -16.03
N ASN A 170 12.16 -9.30 -15.60
CA ASN A 170 12.53 -10.71 -15.72
C ASN A 170 11.85 -11.63 -14.67
N GLU A 171 11.16 -11.05 -13.68
CA GLU A 171 10.42 -11.76 -12.63
C GLU A 171 8.92 -11.81 -12.93
N MET A 172 8.41 -11.01 -13.88
CA MET A 172 6.98 -10.90 -14.17
C MET A 172 6.35 -12.23 -14.59
N LYS A 173 6.94 -12.92 -15.57
CA LYS A 173 6.43 -14.23 -16.01
C LYS A 173 6.51 -15.29 -14.90
N THR A 174 7.61 -15.30 -14.16
CA THR A 174 7.81 -16.20 -13.01
C THR A 174 6.79 -15.93 -11.89
N TYR A 175 6.48 -14.65 -11.65
CA TYR A 175 5.47 -14.22 -10.71
C TYR A 175 4.10 -14.77 -11.11
N VAL A 176 3.69 -14.56 -12.37
CA VAL A 176 2.41 -15.10 -12.89
C VAL A 176 2.36 -16.63 -12.74
N PHE A 177 3.44 -17.32 -13.14
CA PHE A 177 3.54 -18.77 -13.00
C PHE A 177 3.32 -19.23 -11.54
N ALA A 178 3.90 -18.51 -10.58
CA ALA A 178 3.76 -18.81 -9.17
C ALA A 178 2.35 -18.50 -8.65
N ILE A 179 1.80 -17.31 -8.90
CA ILE A 179 0.51 -16.90 -8.29
C ILE A 179 -0.69 -17.67 -8.83
N PHE A 180 -0.62 -18.11 -10.09
CA PHE A 180 -1.59 -19.03 -10.66
C PHE A 180 -1.33 -20.48 -10.29
N ASP A 181 -0.21 -20.80 -9.62
CA ASP A 181 0.20 -22.15 -9.23
C ASP A 181 0.17 -23.12 -10.41
N LEU A 182 0.75 -22.68 -11.54
CA LEU A 182 0.75 -23.42 -12.80
C LEU A 182 1.55 -24.73 -12.71
N GLN A 183 2.49 -24.81 -11.75
CA GLN A 183 3.23 -26.02 -11.43
C GLN A 183 2.33 -27.24 -11.17
N ARG A 184 1.08 -27.06 -10.71
CA ARG A 184 0.17 -28.17 -10.40
C ARG A 184 -0.26 -28.99 -11.63
N HIS A 185 -0.12 -28.44 -12.82
CA HIS A 185 -0.48 -29.10 -14.07
C HIS A 185 0.64 -30.02 -14.60
N PHE A 186 1.81 -29.97 -13.97
CA PHE A 186 3.02 -30.67 -14.39
C PHE A 186 3.40 -31.74 -13.35
N ASN A 187 3.83 -32.90 -13.82
CA ASN A 187 4.25 -34.02 -12.96
C ASN A 187 5.77 -34.04 -12.74
N GLU A 188 6.50 -33.21 -13.49
CA GLU A 188 7.93 -33.09 -13.46
C GLU A 188 8.39 -32.54 -12.11
N THR A 189 9.39 -33.17 -11.51
CA THR A 189 9.95 -32.76 -10.21
C THR A 189 10.58 -31.37 -10.22
N TYR A 190 10.99 -30.90 -11.41
CA TYR A 190 11.55 -29.58 -11.61
C TYR A 190 10.50 -28.52 -11.95
N SER A 191 9.21 -28.84 -12.04
CA SER A 191 8.15 -27.87 -12.39
C SER A 191 8.11 -26.65 -11.47
N SER A 192 8.34 -26.86 -10.18
CA SER A 192 8.37 -25.81 -9.15
C SER A 192 9.67 -25.01 -9.12
N THR A 193 10.76 -25.59 -9.63
CA THR A 193 12.09 -25.01 -9.54
C THR A 193 12.56 -24.43 -10.86
N MET A 194 12.16 -24.97 -12.02
CA MET A 194 12.61 -24.61 -13.38
C MET A 194 11.42 -24.52 -14.37
N PRO A 195 10.54 -23.51 -14.24
CA PRO A 195 9.43 -23.30 -15.17
C PRO A 195 9.88 -23.03 -16.61
N GLU A 196 11.09 -22.50 -16.83
CA GLU A 196 11.65 -22.28 -18.16
C GLU A 196 12.02 -23.58 -18.91
N ALA A 197 12.19 -24.69 -18.19
CA ALA A 197 12.48 -26.00 -18.78
C ALA A 197 11.22 -26.76 -19.19
N LEU A 198 10.04 -26.29 -18.77
CA LEU A 198 8.76 -26.88 -19.15
C LEU A 198 8.35 -26.46 -20.57
N ASN A 199 7.44 -27.22 -21.17
CA ASN A 199 6.86 -26.86 -22.46
C ASN A 199 6.06 -25.55 -22.33
N GLN A 200 6.53 -24.52 -23.03
CA GLN A 200 5.98 -23.17 -22.93
C GLN A 200 4.57 -23.05 -23.52
N LEU A 201 4.23 -23.89 -24.51
CA LEU A 201 2.88 -23.92 -25.09
C LEU A 201 1.88 -24.46 -24.06
N ASP A 202 2.21 -25.58 -23.43
CA ASP A 202 1.35 -26.18 -22.41
C ASP A 202 1.14 -25.22 -21.21
N ILE A 203 2.20 -24.54 -20.75
CA ILE A 203 2.07 -23.53 -19.68
C ILE A 203 1.10 -22.42 -20.12
N SER A 204 1.18 -21.96 -21.38
CA SER A 204 0.32 -20.88 -21.87
C SER A 204 -1.15 -21.30 -21.95
N GLU A 205 -1.45 -22.54 -22.36
CA GLU A 205 -2.82 -23.06 -22.38
C GLU A 205 -3.39 -23.21 -20.97
N HIS A 206 -2.62 -23.79 -20.05
CA HIS A 206 -3.02 -23.91 -18.64
C HIS A 206 -3.22 -22.55 -17.99
N PHE A 207 -2.37 -21.57 -18.29
CA PHE A 207 -2.50 -20.21 -17.79
C PHE A 207 -3.82 -19.56 -18.25
N LEU A 208 -4.15 -19.63 -19.54
CA LEU A 208 -5.38 -19.05 -20.06
C LEU A 208 -6.62 -19.69 -19.43
N ASN A 209 -6.63 -21.01 -19.27
CA ASN A 209 -7.71 -21.72 -18.60
C ASN A 209 -7.87 -21.28 -17.14
N ASP A 210 -6.77 -21.19 -16.39
CA ASP A 210 -6.79 -20.76 -14.99
C ASP A 210 -7.17 -19.29 -14.83
N LEU A 211 -6.80 -18.43 -15.79
CA LEU A 211 -7.19 -17.03 -15.83
C LEU A 211 -8.70 -16.88 -16.03
N CYS A 212 -9.28 -17.63 -16.96
CA CYS A 212 -10.73 -17.67 -17.18
C CYS A 212 -11.46 -18.21 -15.95
N ASN A 213 -10.96 -19.30 -15.34
CA ASN A 213 -11.54 -19.85 -14.11
C ASN A 213 -11.54 -18.82 -12.96
N LEU A 214 -10.45 -18.06 -12.80
CA LEU A 214 -10.38 -16.99 -11.80
C LEU A 214 -11.32 -15.82 -12.14
N ASN A 215 -11.48 -15.51 -13.43
CA ASN A 215 -12.43 -14.48 -13.87
C ASN A 215 -13.88 -14.87 -13.56
N GLU A 216 -14.21 -16.16 -13.62
CA GLU A 216 -15.53 -16.71 -13.31
C GLU A 216 -15.77 -16.99 -11.80
N ASP A 217 -14.75 -16.82 -10.96
CA ASP A 217 -14.85 -17.15 -9.53
C ASP A 217 -15.65 -16.09 -8.74
N GLU A 218 -16.88 -16.44 -8.37
CA GLU A 218 -17.76 -15.59 -7.54
C GLU A 218 -17.16 -15.27 -6.17
N HIS A 219 -16.44 -16.21 -5.56
CA HIS A 219 -15.84 -16.01 -4.24
C HIS A 219 -14.66 -15.03 -4.32
N PHE A 220 -13.92 -15.05 -5.42
CA PHE A 220 -12.88 -14.06 -5.69
C PHE A 220 -13.45 -12.64 -5.85
N TRP A 221 -14.55 -12.47 -6.60
CA TRP A 221 -15.12 -11.15 -6.89
C TRP A 221 -16.02 -10.59 -5.79
N SER A 222 -16.60 -11.45 -4.95
CA SER A 222 -17.31 -11.11 -3.70
C SER A 222 -18.11 -9.79 -3.74
N GLY A 223 -19.09 -9.71 -4.64
CA GLY A 223 -20.00 -8.55 -4.76
C GLY A 223 -19.67 -7.56 -5.88
N SER A 224 -18.67 -7.83 -6.72
CA SER A 224 -18.51 -7.14 -8.01
C SER A 224 -19.41 -7.75 -9.08
N ALA A 225 -19.94 -6.93 -9.99
CA ALA A 225 -20.71 -7.42 -11.12
C ALA A 225 -19.80 -8.22 -12.06
N MET A 226 -20.21 -9.45 -12.41
CA MET A 226 -19.51 -10.22 -13.43
C MET A 226 -19.70 -9.57 -14.79
N THR A 227 -18.62 -9.45 -15.54
CA THR A 227 -18.64 -8.95 -16.92
C THR A 227 -18.45 -10.11 -17.88
N ASP A 228 -19.09 -10.04 -19.05
CA ASP A 228 -18.91 -11.03 -20.13
C ASP A 228 -17.47 -11.04 -20.70
N SER A 229 -16.69 -10.02 -20.39
CA SER A 229 -15.27 -9.89 -20.75
C SER A 229 -14.35 -10.12 -19.56
N LEU A 230 -13.07 -10.38 -19.84
CA LEU A 230 -12.01 -10.42 -18.84
C LEU A 230 -11.98 -9.10 -18.04
N HIS A 231 -12.01 -9.20 -16.71
CA HIS A 231 -11.99 -8.04 -15.84
C HIS A 231 -10.68 -7.22 -16.01
N GLU A 232 -10.77 -5.89 -15.97
CA GLU A 232 -9.64 -4.97 -16.20
C GLU A 232 -8.40 -5.31 -15.34
N HIS A 233 -8.61 -5.60 -14.05
CA HIS A 233 -7.57 -6.02 -13.11
C HIS A 233 -6.83 -7.32 -13.46
N LEU A 234 -7.41 -8.19 -14.29
CA LEU A 234 -6.77 -9.44 -14.72
C LEU A 234 -5.95 -9.29 -16.00
N ILE A 235 -6.24 -8.27 -16.83
CA ILE A 235 -5.52 -8.00 -18.09
C ILE A 235 -4.02 -7.84 -17.84
N LYS A 236 -3.63 -7.22 -16.72
CA LYS A 236 -2.22 -7.03 -16.35
C LYS A 236 -1.44 -8.35 -16.27
N TYR A 237 -2.06 -9.44 -15.83
CA TYR A 237 -1.38 -10.74 -15.74
C TYR A 237 -1.16 -11.36 -17.10
N LEU A 238 -2.05 -11.10 -18.05
CA LEU A 238 -1.89 -11.50 -19.44
C LEU A 238 -0.67 -10.79 -20.05
N ILE A 239 -0.56 -9.48 -19.85
CA ILE A 239 0.62 -8.69 -20.26
C ILE A 239 1.88 -9.21 -19.55
N MET A 240 1.86 -9.37 -18.23
CA MET A 240 3.00 -9.87 -17.45
C MET A 240 3.49 -11.25 -17.91
N PHE A 241 2.60 -12.10 -18.43
CA PHE A 241 2.93 -13.46 -18.86
C PHE A 241 3.45 -13.54 -20.29
N PHE A 242 2.82 -12.84 -21.24
CA PHE A 242 3.14 -12.93 -22.67
C PHE A 242 4.23 -11.95 -23.12
N ASP A 243 4.28 -10.75 -22.54
CA ASP A 243 5.23 -9.70 -22.97
C ASP A 243 6.62 -9.86 -22.31
N HIS A 244 6.72 -10.72 -21.29
CA HIS A 244 7.96 -10.93 -20.55
C HIS A 244 8.44 -12.37 -20.64
N GLY A 245 9.76 -12.56 -20.73
CA GLY A 245 10.40 -13.86 -20.68
C GLY A 245 10.83 -14.27 -19.27
N TYR A 246 11.24 -15.53 -19.12
CA TYR A 246 11.98 -15.94 -17.93
C TYR A 246 13.37 -15.29 -17.92
N GLY A 247 13.78 -14.75 -16.78
CA GLY A 247 15.13 -14.24 -16.60
C GLY A 247 16.19 -15.33 -16.77
N ARG A 248 17.38 -14.95 -17.26
CA ARG A 248 18.55 -15.85 -17.24
C ARG A 248 18.86 -16.21 -15.79
N ARG A 249 18.97 -17.51 -15.51
CA ARG A 249 19.29 -18.00 -14.18
C ARG A 249 20.78 -18.07 -13.97
N SER A 250 21.24 -17.39 -12.92
CA SER A 250 22.50 -17.67 -12.27
C SER A 250 22.15 -18.25 -10.90
N LEU A 251 22.74 -19.39 -10.54
CA LEU A 251 22.56 -19.99 -9.21
C LEU A 251 22.92 -18.99 -8.09
N PHE A 252 23.84 -18.07 -8.37
CA PHE A 252 24.19 -16.98 -7.48
C PHE A 252 23.10 -15.91 -7.39
N ASP A 253 22.44 -15.59 -8.51
CA ASP A 253 21.32 -14.64 -8.53
C ASP A 253 20.10 -15.21 -7.81
N ASP A 254 19.83 -16.52 -7.89
CA ASP A 254 18.73 -17.16 -7.18
C ASP A 254 19.00 -17.20 -5.66
N PHE A 255 20.24 -17.46 -5.25
CA PHE A 255 20.65 -17.33 -3.84
C PHE A 255 20.52 -15.88 -3.35
N ILE A 256 20.98 -14.90 -4.15
CA ILE A 256 20.82 -13.48 -3.83
C ILE A 256 19.35 -13.08 -3.79
N LYS A 257 18.51 -13.56 -4.71
CA LYS A 257 17.07 -13.28 -4.73
C LYS A 257 16.34 -13.91 -3.55
N GLU A 258 16.71 -15.12 -3.13
CA GLU A 258 16.14 -15.74 -1.93
C GLU A 258 16.60 -15.02 -0.67
N PHE A 259 17.88 -14.63 -0.60
CA PHE A 259 18.43 -13.84 0.48
C PHE A 259 17.77 -12.45 0.55
N MET A 260 17.73 -11.73 -0.57
CA MET A 260 17.05 -10.45 -0.73
C MET A 260 15.56 -10.59 -0.48
N GLY A 261 14.90 -11.65 -0.92
CA GLY A 261 13.48 -11.98 -0.66
C GLY A 261 13.21 -12.13 0.83
N ARG A 262 14.01 -12.93 1.53
CA ARG A 262 13.99 -13.01 3.00
C ARG A 262 14.21 -11.65 3.68
N HIS A 263 14.86 -10.71 2.99
CA HIS A 263 15.17 -9.36 3.44
C HIS A 263 14.37 -8.26 2.71
N ARG A 264 13.35 -8.59 1.89
CA ARG A 264 12.51 -7.62 1.13
C ARG A 264 11.71 -6.85 2.17
N THR A 265 12.31 -5.73 2.59
CA THR A 265 11.90 -4.75 3.60
C THR A 265 11.00 -5.30 4.70
N PHE A 266 11.61 -6.03 5.65
CA PHE A 266 11.18 -5.92 7.04
C PHE A 266 11.93 -4.74 7.66
N LYS A 267 11.35 -3.54 7.58
CA LYS A 267 11.80 -2.44 8.45
C LYS A 267 11.11 -2.62 9.79
N TRP A 268 11.88 -2.91 10.84
CA TRP A 268 11.41 -2.71 12.21
C TRP A 268 10.95 -1.25 12.35
N PRO A 269 9.84 -0.96 13.05
CA PRO A 269 9.53 0.43 13.40
C PRO A 269 10.76 1.03 14.07
N GLU A 270 11.22 2.18 13.58
CA GLU A 270 12.26 2.93 14.27
C GLU A 270 11.82 3.10 15.72
N LYS A 271 12.74 2.87 16.67
CA LYS A 271 12.44 3.05 18.09
C LYS A 271 11.82 4.43 18.26
N LYS A 272 10.62 4.45 18.83
CA LYS A 272 9.90 5.69 19.14
C LYS A 272 10.87 6.62 19.88
N PRO A 273 11.13 7.83 19.38
CA PRO A 273 11.91 8.78 20.15
C PRO A 273 11.13 9.09 21.43
N GLN A 274 11.67 8.67 22.57
CA GLN A 274 11.17 9.11 23.86
C GLN A 274 11.78 10.47 24.15
N VAL A 275 11.11 11.52 23.68
CA VAL A 275 11.47 12.89 24.05
C VAL A 275 10.98 13.14 25.47
N SER A 276 11.85 13.67 26.32
CA SER A 276 11.51 14.03 27.69
C SER A 276 10.50 15.21 27.72
N THR A 277 9.69 15.33 28.78
CA THR A 277 8.66 16.39 28.87
C THR A 277 9.26 17.80 28.86
N SER A 278 10.47 17.97 29.40
CA SER A 278 11.22 19.23 29.37
C SER A 278 11.73 19.57 27.96
N GLU A 279 12.19 18.58 27.22
CA GLU A 279 12.71 18.74 25.86
C GLU A 279 11.58 19.07 24.86
N ALA A 280 10.40 18.49 25.04
CA ALA A 280 9.22 18.86 24.25
C ALA A 280 8.74 20.29 24.54
N ALA A 281 8.71 20.71 25.81
CA ALA A 281 8.34 22.08 26.17
C ALA A 281 9.35 23.12 25.64
N SER A 282 10.65 22.78 25.66
CA SER A 282 11.71 23.62 25.10
C SER A 282 11.62 23.72 23.58
N ALA A 283 11.36 22.63 22.88
CA ALA A 283 11.28 22.61 21.41
C ALA A 283 10.10 23.44 20.87
N PHE A 284 8.94 23.37 21.52
CA PHE A 284 7.77 24.18 21.15
C PHE A 284 7.79 25.59 21.77
N ASN A 285 8.75 25.85 22.67
CA ASN A 285 8.89 27.07 23.45
C ASN A 285 7.51 27.51 24.01
N THR A 286 6.85 26.53 24.64
CA THR A 286 5.49 26.60 25.20
C THR A 286 5.44 25.71 26.44
N GLU A 287 4.68 26.09 27.47
CA GLU A 287 4.53 25.26 28.66
C GLU A 287 3.89 23.89 28.37
N TRP A 288 4.39 22.85 29.05
CA TRP A 288 3.87 21.48 28.94
C TRP A 288 2.36 21.38 29.19
N LYS A 289 1.84 22.14 30.18
CA LYS A 289 0.41 22.16 30.50
C LYS A 289 -0.46 22.67 29.34
N SER A 290 0.08 23.57 28.53
CA SER A 290 -0.60 24.11 27.35
C SER A 290 -0.58 23.08 26.21
N LEU A 291 0.59 22.49 25.94
CA LEU A 291 0.75 21.42 24.95
C LEU A 291 -0.14 20.20 25.26
N GLN A 292 -0.33 19.86 26.53
CA GLN A 292 -1.20 18.76 26.93
C GLN A 292 -2.68 19.03 26.64
N LYS A 293 -3.14 20.29 26.83
CA LYS A 293 -4.54 20.70 26.62
C LYS A 293 -4.93 20.90 25.16
N MET A 294 -3.98 21.19 24.27
CA MET A 294 -4.24 21.42 22.85
C MET A 294 -4.90 20.21 22.17
N SER A 295 -5.82 20.45 21.26
CA SER A 295 -6.29 19.40 20.34
C SER A 295 -5.19 19.00 19.34
N GLU A 296 -5.37 17.87 18.67
CA GLU A 296 -4.46 17.43 17.60
C GLU A 296 -4.31 18.50 16.51
N LYS A 297 -5.42 19.12 16.11
CA LYS A 297 -5.45 20.22 15.12
C LYS A 297 -4.64 21.44 15.58
N GLU A 298 -4.78 21.84 16.84
CA GLU A 298 -4.03 22.97 17.41
C GLU A 298 -2.53 22.67 17.52
N LEU A 299 -2.16 21.44 17.89
CA LEU A 299 -0.78 21.00 17.96
C LEU A 299 -0.12 21.00 16.57
N THR A 300 -0.82 20.49 15.54
CA THR A 300 -0.34 20.49 14.16
C THR A 300 -0.15 21.91 13.63
N ARG A 301 -1.08 22.84 13.94
CA ARG A 301 -0.95 24.25 13.58
C ARG A 301 0.26 24.91 14.27
N LEU A 302 0.47 24.65 15.55
CA LEU A 302 1.62 25.15 16.30
C LEU A 302 2.95 24.60 15.75
N TYR A 303 2.99 23.30 15.44
CA TYR A 303 4.13 22.66 14.80
C TYR A 303 4.47 23.31 13.46
N ARG A 304 3.47 23.50 12.57
CA ARG A 304 3.66 24.15 11.26
C ARG A 304 4.19 25.58 11.41
N SER A 305 3.68 26.35 12.38
CA SER A 305 4.16 27.70 12.68
C SER A 305 5.63 27.72 13.12
N ARG A 306 6.03 26.80 14.01
CA ARG A 306 7.41 26.70 14.52
C ARG A 306 8.39 26.10 13.52
N ALA A 307 7.94 25.13 12.75
CA ALA A 307 8.71 24.52 11.67
C ALA A 307 9.11 25.58 10.63
N LYS A 308 8.21 26.53 10.34
CA LYS A 308 8.47 27.68 9.47
C LYS A 308 9.56 28.63 10.00
N GLU A 309 9.59 28.86 11.31
CA GLU A 309 10.59 29.72 11.98
C GLU A 309 11.98 29.08 12.06
N LEU A 310 12.04 27.76 12.28
CA LEU A 310 13.27 27.03 12.60
C LEU A 310 13.89 26.31 11.39
N HIS A 311 13.30 26.44 10.19
CA HIS A 311 13.75 25.73 9.00
C HIS A 311 15.16 26.18 8.55
N PRO A 312 16.07 25.25 8.20
CA PRO A 312 17.42 25.57 7.73
C PRO A 312 17.46 26.54 6.53
N ASP A 313 16.49 26.41 5.62
CA ASP A 313 16.43 27.24 4.41
C ASP A 313 15.95 28.66 4.67
N SER A 314 15.27 28.90 5.80
CA SER A 314 14.93 30.23 6.32
C SER A 314 16.06 30.84 7.18
N GLY A 315 17.23 30.20 7.24
CA GLY A 315 18.36 30.57 8.11
C GLY A 315 18.30 29.97 9.52
N GLY A 316 17.44 28.98 9.76
CA GLY A 316 17.26 28.30 11.04
C GLY A 316 18.32 27.21 11.32
N ASN A 317 18.34 26.72 12.55
CA ASN A 317 19.27 25.66 12.96
C ASN A 317 18.68 24.27 12.68
N HIS A 318 19.34 23.49 11.83
CA HIS A 318 18.95 22.11 11.49
C HIS A 318 18.75 21.21 12.71
N GLU A 319 19.58 21.33 13.75
CA GLU A 319 19.40 20.54 14.97
C GLU A 319 18.12 20.92 15.73
N GLN A 320 17.75 22.20 15.73
CA GLN A 320 16.53 22.67 16.39
C GLN A 320 15.28 22.21 15.64
N PHE A 321 15.35 22.20 14.31
CA PHE A 321 14.29 21.64 13.47
C PHE A 321 14.07 20.15 13.72
N VAL A 322 15.16 19.36 13.75
CA VAL A 322 15.09 17.93 14.06
C VAL A 322 14.50 17.72 15.47
N ARG A 323 14.91 18.49 16.47
CA ARG A 323 14.34 18.43 17.84
C ARG A 323 12.85 18.73 17.87
N LEU A 324 12.39 19.76 17.14
CA LEU A 324 10.98 20.10 17.01
C LEU A 324 10.16 18.96 16.39
N SER A 325 10.61 18.41 15.27
CA SER A 325 9.93 17.29 14.59
C SER A 325 9.87 16.04 15.46
N THR A 326 10.93 15.79 16.24
CA THR A 326 11.01 14.66 17.16
C THR A 326 10.05 14.84 18.35
N ALA A 327 9.97 16.06 18.90
CA ALA A 327 9.05 16.40 19.99
C ALA A 327 7.57 16.33 19.55
N TYR A 328 7.26 16.84 18.36
CA TYR A 328 5.93 16.77 17.77
C TYR A 328 5.45 15.33 17.61
N ALA A 329 6.31 14.47 17.04
CA ALA A 329 6.02 13.05 16.85
C ALA A 329 5.77 12.34 18.20
N SER A 330 6.56 12.65 19.24
CA SER A 330 6.33 12.09 20.58
C SER A 330 5.01 12.56 21.20
N LEU A 331 4.56 13.79 20.91
CA LEU A 331 3.33 14.35 21.46
C LEU A 331 2.07 13.79 20.79
N LEU A 332 2.08 13.62 19.46
CA LEU A 332 0.98 12.98 18.73
C LEU A 332 0.70 11.57 19.23
N VAL A 333 1.76 10.80 19.52
CA VAL A 333 1.62 9.42 20.03
C VAL A 333 1.02 9.37 21.44
N ARG A 334 1.20 10.42 22.26
CA ARG A 334 0.65 10.49 23.64
C ARG A 334 -0.79 10.99 23.71
N LYS A 335 -1.31 11.61 22.64
CA LYS A 335 -2.68 12.13 22.56
C LYS A 335 -3.69 11.12 21.98
N LYS A 336 -3.21 10.01 21.41
CA LYS A 336 -4.00 8.80 21.14
C LYS A 336 -4.13 7.96 22.40
#